data_AF-A0A2N7RB79-F1
#
_entry.id   AF-A0A2N7RB79-F1
#
_cell.length_a   1.000
_cell.length_b   1.000
_cell.length_c   1.000
_cell.angle_alpha   90.00
_cell.angle_beta   90.00
_cell.angle_gamma   90.00
#
_symmetry.space_group_name_H-M   'P 1'
#
loop_
_entity.id
_entity.type
_entity.pdbx_description
1 polymer ?
#
loop_
_entity_poly.entity_id
_entity_poly.type
_entity_poly.pdbx_seq_one_letter_code
_entity_poly.pdbx_strand_id
1 'polypeptide(L)'
;MIDVDNLSLRGPGGEELLANGQFSQANHAWFFSSDHHHLPWHIKNLALHLLVETGWCGVLSTVGLLILAALRLLDGTRQGRAGAIALGAALAGFLAVGIFDSLLDVPRIALLFHLLLLGALLQAPGGATSSRTPSFAPTRTPPTESPP
;
A
#
# COMPACT_ATOMS: atom_id res chain seq x y z
N MET A 1 9.29 -37.77 -3.62
CA MET A 1 7.89 -38.04 -3.26
C MET A 1 7.93 -39.09 -2.16
N ILE A 2 7.24 -38.84 -1.04
CA ILE A 2 7.16 -39.79 0.08
C ILE A 2 5.71 -40.26 0.11
N ASP A 3 5.54 -41.58 0.19
CA ASP A 3 4.25 -42.25 0.32
C ASP A 3 4.23 -42.98 1.67
N VAL A 4 3.11 -42.92 2.39
CA VAL A 4 2.98 -43.45 3.75
C VAL A 4 1.72 -44.29 3.80
N ASP A 5 1.88 -45.54 4.22
CA ASP A 5 0.78 -46.50 4.36
C ASP A 5 1.07 -47.49 5.50
N ASN A 6 0.04 -48.20 5.96
CA ASN A 6 0.08 -49.20 7.02
C ASN A 6 0.65 -48.70 8.35
N LEU A 7 0.26 -47.49 8.75
CA LEU A 7 0.58 -46.96 10.07
C LEU A 7 -0.14 -47.79 11.16
N SER A 8 0.59 -48.14 12.22
CA SER A 8 0.05 -48.84 13.38
C SER A 8 0.54 -48.16 14.66
N LEU A 9 -0.38 -47.92 15.57
CA LEU A 9 -0.11 -47.47 16.93
C LEU A 9 -0.87 -48.38 17.88
N ARG A 10 -0.14 -49.14 18.68
CA ARG A 10 -0.75 -50.09 19.64
C ARG A 10 -0.64 -49.60 21.06
N GLY A 11 -1.72 -49.76 21.82
CA GLY A 11 -1.72 -49.50 23.24
C GLY A 11 -0.99 -50.60 24.03
N PRO A 12 -0.83 -50.43 25.36
CA PRO A 12 -0.11 -51.39 26.21
C PRO A 12 -0.71 -52.80 26.21
N GLY A 13 -1.99 -52.96 25.87
CA GLY A 13 -2.67 -54.25 25.73
C GLY A 13 -2.57 -54.87 24.33
N GLY A 14 -1.88 -54.20 23.39
CA GLY A 14 -1.74 -54.65 22.00
C GLY A 14 -2.90 -54.26 21.08
N GLU A 15 -3.90 -53.54 21.59
CA GLU A 15 -5.02 -53.01 20.82
C GLU A 15 -4.55 -51.91 19.86
N GLU A 16 -5.08 -51.91 18.64
CA GLU A 16 -4.80 -50.88 17.64
C GLU A 16 -5.58 -49.60 17.95
N LEU A 17 -4.87 -48.48 18.03
CA LEU A 17 -5.42 -47.18 18.40
C LEU A 17 -5.70 -46.29 17.19
N LEU A 18 -5.14 -46.59 16.01
CA LEU A 18 -5.42 -45.84 14.78
C LEU A 18 -6.67 -46.38 14.09
N ALA A 19 -7.64 -45.49 13.82
CA ALA A 19 -8.89 -45.88 13.17
C ALA A 19 -8.74 -46.18 11.66
N ASN A 20 -7.74 -45.60 10.98
CA ASN A 20 -7.58 -45.70 9.51
C ASN A 20 -6.09 -45.66 9.10
N GLY A 21 -5.23 -46.50 9.70
CA GLY A 21 -3.79 -46.49 9.43
C GLY A 21 -3.36 -46.92 8.01
N GLN A 22 -4.25 -47.63 7.30
CA GLN A 22 -4.06 -48.14 5.93
C GLN A 22 -4.58 -47.20 4.83
N PHE A 23 -5.11 -46.03 5.21
CA PHE A 23 -5.66 -45.02 4.29
C PHE A 23 -6.71 -45.50 3.26
N SER A 24 -7.27 -46.72 3.41
CA SER A 24 -8.30 -47.31 2.53
C SER A 24 -9.60 -46.51 2.50
N GLN A 25 -9.87 -45.73 3.55
CA GLN A 25 -11.00 -44.80 3.64
C GLN A 25 -10.56 -43.36 3.36
N ALA A 26 -9.61 -43.18 2.44
CA ALA A 26 -8.96 -41.91 2.17
C ALA A 26 -8.45 -41.28 3.50
N ASN A 27 -8.70 -39.98 3.72
CA ASN A 27 -8.26 -39.24 4.89
C ASN A 27 -9.23 -39.31 6.08
N HIS A 28 -10.17 -40.27 6.11
CA HIS A 28 -11.09 -40.41 7.24
C HIS A 28 -10.30 -40.64 8.54
N ALA A 29 -10.65 -39.93 9.61
CA ALA A 29 -9.92 -39.88 10.89
C ALA A 29 -8.48 -39.30 10.84
N TRP A 30 -8.04 -38.79 9.70
CA TRP A 30 -6.79 -38.04 9.55
C TRP A 30 -7.09 -36.57 9.25
N PHE A 31 -6.72 -35.70 10.18
CA PHE A 31 -6.91 -34.26 10.03
C PHE A 31 -5.56 -33.61 9.70
N PHE A 32 -5.50 -32.97 8.55
CA PHE A 32 -4.41 -32.06 8.23
C PHE A 32 -4.65 -30.77 9.01
N SER A 33 -4.10 -30.69 10.22
CA SER A 33 -3.89 -29.40 10.85
C SER A 33 -2.54 -28.89 10.36
N SER A 34 -2.57 -27.91 9.45
CA SER A 34 -1.41 -27.06 9.27
C SER A 34 -1.29 -26.29 10.58
N ASP A 35 -0.36 -26.66 11.45
CA ASP A 35 0.01 -25.84 12.61
C ASP A 35 0.34 -24.46 12.06
N HIS A 36 -0.63 -23.55 12.14
CA HIS A 36 -0.47 -22.16 11.76
C HIS A 36 0.32 -21.44 12.87
N HIS A 37 1.45 -22.00 13.29
CA HIS A 37 2.54 -21.23 13.91
C HIS A 37 3.44 -20.64 12.83
N HIS A 38 2.78 -19.93 11.92
CA HIS A 38 3.34 -19.09 10.89
C HIS A 38 3.36 -17.68 11.51
N LEU A 39 4.33 -17.33 12.34
CA LEU A 39 5.57 -16.66 11.91
C LEU A 39 5.99 -15.77 13.11
N PRO A 40 6.72 -16.27 14.13
CA PRO A 40 7.26 -15.38 15.17
C PRO A 40 8.27 -14.35 14.63
N TRP A 41 8.69 -14.48 13.36
CA TRP A 41 9.65 -13.61 12.69
C TRP A 41 9.05 -12.59 11.70
N HIS A 42 7.73 -12.52 11.54
CA HIS A 42 7.15 -11.42 10.76
C HIS A 42 7.06 -10.18 11.61
N ILE A 43 7.90 -9.23 11.25
CA ILE A 43 7.76 -7.85 11.68
C ILE A 43 6.49 -7.31 11.01
N LYS A 44 5.38 -7.37 11.74
CA LYS A 44 4.07 -6.82 11.33
C LYS A 44 4.04 -5.31 11.53
N ASN A 45 5.10 -4.64 11.09
CA ASN A 45 5.27 -3.21 11.28
C ASN A 45 6.13 -2.64 10.17
N LEU A 46 5.53 -1.74 9.40
CA LEU A 46 6.18 -1.06 8.28
C LEU A 46 7.50 -0.39 8.67
N ALA A 47 7.60 0.23 9.84
CA ALA A 47 8.80 0.96 10.25
C ALA A 47 9.97 0.02 10.55
N LEU A 48 9.69 -1.11 11.20
CA LEU A 48 10.72 -2.09 11.52
C LEU A 48 11.13 -2.89 10.27
N HIS A 49 10.21 -3.16 9.34
CA HIS A 49 10.55 -3.70 8.01
C HIS A 49 11.51 -2.76 7.26
N LEU A 50 11.17 -1.46 7.20
CA LEU A 50 12.00 -0.47 6.51
C LEU A 50 13.39 -0.33 7.14
N LEU A 51 13.48 -0.39 8.47
CA LEU A 51 14.74 -0.32 9.20
C LEU A 51 15.65 -1.52 8.89
N VAL A 52 15.10 -2.72 8.78
CA VAL A 52 15.87 -3.93 8.47
C VAL A 52 16.34 -3.92 7.01
N GLU A 53 15.46 -3.59 6.07
CA GLU A 53 15.76 -3.63 4.63
C GLU A 53 16.69 -2.49 4.18
N THR A 54 16.53 -1.29 4.74
CA THR A 54 17.19 -0.08 4.22
C THR A 54 18.10 0.62 5.23
N GLY A 55 18.11 0.16 6.49
CA GLY A 55 18.84 0.79 7.57
C GLY A 55 18.31 2.18 7.94
N TRP A 56 19.05 2.86 8.82
CA TRP A 56 18.68 4.19 9.31
C TRP A 56 18.56 5.24 8.19
N CYS A 57 19.45 5.20 7.20
CA CYS A 57 19.43 6.16 6.10
C CYS A 57 18.13 6.09 5.28
N GLY A 58 17.65 4.89 4.98
CA GLY A 58 16.40 4.71 4.24
C GLY A 58 15.16 5.10 5.06
N VAL A 59 15.15 4.77 6.36
CA VAL A 59 14.10 5.21 7.29
C VAL A 59 14.03 6.73 7.37
N LEU A 60 15.17 7.40 7.63
CA LEU A 60 15.22 8.86 7.74
C LEU A 60 14.80 9.54 6.44
N SER A 61 15.23 9.01 5.29
CA SER A 61 14.82 9.52 3.99
C SER A 61 13.31 9.38 3.78
N THR A 62 12.75 8.22 4.10
CA THR A 62 11.31 7.96 3.94
C THR A 62 10.47 8.84 4.86
N VAL A 63 10.87 8.98 6.12
CA VAL A 63 10.21 9.89 7.08
C VAL A 63 10.32 11.34 6.60
N GLY A 64 11.48 11.76 6.11
CA GLY A 64 11.67 13.11 5.54
C GLY A 64 10.75 13.37 4.34
N LEU A 65 10.62 12.41 3.43
CA LEU A 65 9.70 12.49 2.28
C LEU A 65 8.23 12.54 2.72
N LEU A 66 7.85 11.73 3.72
CA LEU A 66 6.48 11.73 4.27
C LEU A 66 6.15 13.07 4.94
N ILE A 67 7.08 13.66 5.70
CA ILE A 67 6.90 14.98 6.32
C ILE A 67 6.73 16.04 5.23
N LEU A 68 7.60 16.06 4.21
CA LEU A 68 7.50 17.02 3.12
C LEU A 68 6.18 16.86 2.35
N ALA A 69 5.78 15.63 2.04
CA ALA A 69 4.50 15.32 1.40
C ALA A 69 3.31 15.82 2.25
N ALA A 70 3.33 15.57 3.57
CA ALA A 70 2.30 16.06 4.47
C ALA A 70 2.21 17.60 4.42
N LEU A 71 3.33 18.32 4.53
CA LEU A 71 3.32 19.79 4.44
C LEU A 71 2.70 20.29 3.14
N ARG A 72 3.07 19.71 2.00
CA ARG A 72 2.52 20.07 0.67
C ARG A 72 1.02 19.78 0.56
N LEU A 73 0.56 18.66 1.12
CA LEU A 73 -0.84 18.28 1.11
C LEU A 73 -1.68 19.14 2.05
N LEU A 74 -1.14 19.54 3.22
CA LEU A 74 -1.79 20.49 4.12
C LEU A 74 -1.98 21.85 3.43
N ASP A 75 -0.96 22.35 2.75
CA ASP A 75 -1.04 23.61 1.99
C ASP A 75 -2.06 23.51 0.85
N GLY A 76 -2.07 22.40 0.09
CA GLY A 76 -3.04 22.16 -0.96
C GLY A 76 -4.49 22.03 -0.44
N THR A 77 -4.65 21.42 0.73
CA THR A 77 -5.95 21.28 1.41
C THR A 77 -6.47 22.64 1.88
N ARG A 78 -5.60 23.48 2.45
CA ARG A 78 -5.93 24.88 2.82
C ARG A 78 -6.37 25.71 1.61
N GLN A 79 -5.84 25.41 0.43
CA GLN A 79 -6.23 26.04 -0.84
C GLN A 79 -7.48 25.41 -1.49
N GLY A 80 -8.15 24.46 -0.83
CA GLY A 80 -9.38 23.84 -1.32
C GLY A 80 -9.18 22.84 -2.48
N ARG A 81 -7.95 22.36 -2.71
CA ARG A 81 -7.68 21.41 -3.81
C ARG A 81 -8.15 20.01 -3.43
N ALA A 82 -9.24 19.55 -4.03
CA ALA A 82 -9.80 18.21 -3.79
C ALA A 82 -8.78 17.08 -3.97
N GLY A 83 -7.88 17.19 -4.96
CA GLY A 83 -6.82 16.20 -5.20
C GLY A 83 -5.81 16.08 -4.04
N ALA A 84 -5.51 17.18 -3.34
CA ALA A 84 -4.62 17.14 -2.17
C ALA A 84 -5.30 16.46 -0.98
N ILE A 85 -6.60 16.67 -0.80
CA ILE A 85 -7.39 16.00 0.24
C ILE A 85 -7.44 14.49 -0.02
N ALA A 86 -7.73 14.09 -1.27
CA ALA A 86 -7.81 12.68 -1.65
C ALA A 86 -6.47 11.96 -1.47
N LEU A 87 -5.36 12.57 -1.92
CA LEU A 87 -4.02 12.02 -1.74
C LEU A 87 -3.62 11.93 -0.26
N GLY A 88 -3.96 12.95 0.54
CA GLY A 88 -3.73 12.94 1.99
C GLY A 88 -4.50 11.84 2.69
N ALA A 89 -5.78 11.65 2.36
CA ALA A 89 -6.59 10.57 2.91
C ALA A 89 -6.05 9.19 2.52
N ALA A 90 -5.63 9.00 1.26
CA ALA A 90 -5.06 7.75 0.78
C ALA A 90 -3.73 7.40 1.49
N LEU A 91 -2.83 8.37 1.63
CA LEU A 91 -1.56 8.18 2.36
C LEU A 91 -1.79 7.94 3.84
N ALA A 92 -2.71 8.67 4.47
CA ALA A 92 -3.04 8.48 5.89
C ALA A 92 -3.63 7.07 6.13
N GLY A 93 -4.53 6.61 5.27
CA GLY A 93 -5.07 5.25 5.32
C GLY A 93 -3.99 4.19 5.14
N PHE A 94 -3.09 4.38 4.17
CA PHE A 94 -1.96 3.47 3.96
C PHE A 94 -1.05 3.38 5.19
N LEU A 95 -0.66 4.51 5.77
CA LEU A 95 0.18 4.56 6.96
C LEU A 95 -0.51 3.93 8.17
N ALA A 96 -1.81 4.18 8.36
CA ALA A 96 -2.58 3.60 9.45
C ALA A 96 -2.60 2.06 9.38
N VAL A 97 -2.77 1.49 8.19
CA VAL A 97 -2.68 0.04 7.98
C VAL A 97 -1.23 -0.45 8.15
N GLY A 98 -0.25 0.32 7.67
CA GLY A 98 1.18 0.02 7.81
C GLY A 98 1.71 -0.03 9.26
N ILE A 99 1.00 0.57 10.22
CA ILE A 99 1.33 0.42 11.65
C ILE A 99 1.21 -1.05 12.09
N PHE A 100 0.24 -1.78 11.51
CA PHE A 100 -0.12 -3.14 11.89
C PHE A 100 0.42 -4.22 10.93
N ASP A 101 0.91 -3.84 9.75
CA ASP A 101 1.38 -4.80 8.74
C ASP A 101 2.52 -4.24 7.87
N SER A 102 3.32 -5.14 7.29
CA SER A 102 4.35 -4.77 6.30
C SER A 102 3.77 -4.78 4.89
N LEU A 103 3.09 -3.69 4.53
CA LEU A 103 2.45 -3.55 3.22
C LEU A 103 3.44 -3.50 2.04
N LEU A 104 4.72 -3.22 2.31
CA LEU A 104 5.75 -3.08 1.27
C LEU A 104 6.30 -4.42 0.80
N ASP A 105 6.03 -5.53 1.51
CA ASP A 105 6.42 -6.89 1.10
C ASP A 105 5.78 -7.30 -0.23
N VAL A 106 4.67 -6.66 -0.58
CA VAL A 106 3.92 -6.90 -1.82
C VAL A 106 4.31 -5.85 -2.87
N PRO A 107 4.99 -6.23 -3.98
CA PRO A 107 5.54 -5.27 -4.94
C PRO A 107 4.51 -4.29 -5.54
N ARG A 108 3.29 -4.76 -5.82
CA ARG A 108 2.20 -3.91 -6.34
C ARG A 108 1.76 -2.84 -5.34
N ILE A 109 1.75 -3.17 -4.05
CA ILE A 109 1.32 -2.25 -2.99
C ILE A 109 2.42 -1.24 -2.72
N ALA A 110 3.68 -1.69 -2.70
CA ALA A 110 4.84 -0.81 -2.65
C ALA A 110 4.84 0.20 -3.81
N LEU A 111 4.59 -0.24 -5.05
CA LEU A 111 4.50 0.67 -6.19
C LEU A 111 3.43 1.75 -6.00
N LEU A 112 2.22 1.36 -5.59
CA LEU A 112 1.12 2.30 -5.34
C LEU A 112 1.48 3.32 -4.26
N PHE A 113 2.11 2.89 -3.17
CA PHE A 113 2.61 3.79 -2.13
C PHE A 113 3.58 4.82 -2.69
N HIS A 114 4.59 4.40 -3.46
CA HIS A 114 5.57 5.31 -4.04
C HIS A 114 4.94 6.27 -5.06
N LEU A 115 3.95 5.83 -5.84
CA LEU A 115 3.20 6.70 -6.76
C LEU A 115 2.35 7.74 -6.02
N LEU A 116 1.68 7.34 -4.94
CA LEU A 116 0.93 8.27 -4.08
C LEU A 116 1.85 9.29 -3.42
N LEU A 117 2.99 8.84 -2.90
CA LEU A 117 4.00 9.70 -2.29
C LEU A 117 4.58 10.69 -3.32
N LEU A 118 4.92 10.21 -4.53
CA LEU A 118 5.38 11.05 -5.63
C LEU A 118 4.31 12.09 -6.01
N GLY A 119 3.06 11.66 -6.17
CA GLY A 119 1.94 12.55 -6.48
C GLY A 119 1.75 13.64 -5.42
N ALA A 120 1.93 13.30 -4.14
CA ALA A 120 1.88 14.26 -3.03
C ALA A 120 3.06 15.26 -3.08
N LEU A 121 4.27 14.80 -3.39
CA LEU A 121 5.46 15.65 -3.48
C LEU A 121 5.41 16.60 -4.69
N LEU A 122 4.80 16.17 -5.79
CA LEU A 122 4.62 16.96 -7.01
C LEU A 122 3.50 18.00 -6.90
N GLN A 123 2.75 18.05 -5.80
CA GLN A 123 1.80 19.13 -5.56
C GLN A 123 2.54 20.46 -5.52
N ALA A 124 2.21 21.35 -6.46
CA ALA A 124 2.81 22.68 -6.52
C ALA A 124 2.48 23.46 -5.24
N PRO A 125 3.47 24.10 -4.57
CA PRO A 125 3.20 25.14 -3.58
C PRO A 125 2.25 26.15 -4.23
N GLY A 126 1.34 26.73 -3.47
CA GLY A 126 0.27 27.62 -3.96
C GLY A 126 0.79 28.81 -4.75
N GLY A 127 1.14 28.61 -6.01
CA GLY A 127 1.39 29.65 -7.00
C GLY A 127 0.05 30.11 -7.50
N ALA A 128 -0.20 31.41 -7.36
CA ALA A 128 -1.39 32.11 -7.81
C ALA A 128 -1.90 31.50 -9.13
N THR A 129 -3.14 31.03 -9.13
CA THR A 129 -3.92 30.89 -10.34
C THR A 129 -3.84 32.23 -11.07
N SER A 130 -2.94 32.33 -12.03
CA SER A 130 -2.95 33.38 -13.03
C SER A 130 -4.29 33.20 -13.72
N SER A 131 -5.25 34.06 -13.35
CA SER A 131 -6.43 34.32 -14.15
C SER A 131 -5.91 34.82 -15.49
N ARG A 132 -5.69 33.88 -16.41
CA ARG A 132 -5.48 34.19 -17.81
C ARG A 132 -6.85 34.61 -18.34
N THR A 133 -7.26 35.81 -17.97
CA THR A 133 -8.40 36.49 -18.60
C THR A 133 -8.05 36.55 -20.08
N PRO A 134 -8.79 35.90 -20.98
CA PRO A 134 -8.59 36.10 -22.40
C PRO A 134 -8.94 37.57 -22.67
N SER A 135 -7.92 38.40 -22.87
CA SER A 135 -8.10 39.77 -23.34
C SER A 135 -8.64 39.67 -24.76
N PHE A 136 -9.96 39.74 -24.89
CA PHE A 136 -10.61 39.91 -26.17
C PHE A 136 -10.34 41.34 -26.61
N ALA A 137 -9.30 41.53 -27.43
CA ALA A 137 -9.02 42.82 -28.04
C ALA A 137 -10.19 43.19 -28.95
N PRO A 138 -10.82 44.37 -28.78
CA PRO A 138 -11.87 44.81 -29.70
C PRO A 138 -11.26 45.03 -31.08
N THR A 139 -11.77 44.29 -32.06
CA THR A 139 -11.46 44.44 -33.48
C THR A 139 -11.72 45.90 -33.89
N ARG A 140 -10.67 46.65 -34.25
CA ARG A 140 -10.83 47.98 -34.84
C ARG A 140 -11.60 47.83 -36.16
N THR A 141 -12.78 48.42 -36.25
CA THR A 141 -13.50 48.62 -37.52
C THR A 141 -12.72 49.60 -38.40
N PRO A 142 -12.51 49.31 -39.70
CA PRO A 142 -11.84 50.23 -40.62
C PRO A 142 -12.72 51.46 -40.91
N PRO A 143 -12.12 52.63 -41.24
CA PRO A 143 -12.86 53.84 -41.54
C PRO A 143 -13.62 53.72 -42.87
N THR A 144 -14.88 54.13 -42.85
CA THR A 144 -15.76 54.21 -44.01
C THR A 144 -15.26 55.32 -44.95
N GLU A 145 -14.70 54.95 -46.10
CA GLU A 145 -14.48 55.89 -47.20
C GLU A 145 -15.84 56.30 -47.80
N SER A 146 -16.10 57.61 -47.82
CA SER A 146 -17.23 58.25 -48.49
C SER A 146 -16.84 58.64 -49.92
N PRO A 147 -17.63 58.28 -50.96
CA PRO A 147 -17.36 58.68 -52.35
C PRO A 147 -17.96 60.07 -52.68
N PRO A 148 -17.49 60.71 -53.79
CA PRO A 148 -17.69 62.13 -54.10
C PRO A 148 -19.10 62.51 -54.59
#